data_AF-A0A2D8M7U4-F1
#
_entry.id   AF-A0A2D8M7U4-F1
#
_cell.length_a   1.000
_cell.length_b   1.000
_cell.length_c   1.000
_cell.angle_alpha   90.00
_cell.angle_beta   90.00
_cell.angle_gamma   90.00
#
_symmetry.space_group_name_H-M   'P 1'
#
loop_
_entity.id
_entity.type
_entity.pdbx_description
1 polymer ?
#
loop_
_entity_poly.entity_id
_entity_poly.type
_entity_poly.pdbx_seq_one_letter_code
_entity_poly.pdbx_strand_id
1 'polypeptide(L)'
;MTTIILSILGILLAAAAALMVVFYGGTAFEDSSTEATANSLQNAGANVLAASDMYQFENGRLPSTLDDLTNNGRYLAAEPDIVGFQANHNFEIHSSTHRNYAVFPVPPEVCLKVNQNVGVNDNDDEVADIPNGRSPNKVGCWGSPGWYTFQVRLGT
;
A
#
# COMPACT_ATOMS: atom_id res chain seq x y z
N MET A 1 -41.95 -32.65 -23.54
CA MET A 1 -42.04 -31.18 -23.76
C MET A 1 -41.67 -30.39 -22.51
N THR A 2 -42.02 -30.83 -21.31
CA THR A 2 -41.59 -30.22 -20.02
C THR A 2 -40.06 -30.20 -19.82
N THR A 3 -39.35 -31.18 -20.35
CA THR A 3 -37.88 -31.29 -20.29
C THR A 3 -37.14 -30.18 -21.02
N ILE A 4 -37.70 -29.63 -22.10
CA ILE A 4 -37.10 -28.53 -22.85
C ILE A 4 -37.25 -27.21 -22.09
N ILE A 5 -38.41 -27.00 -21.45
CA ILE A 5 -38.65 -25.78 -20.65
C ILE A 5 -37.74 -25.74 -19.43
N LEU A 6 -37.61 -26.88 -18.72
CA LEU A 6 -36.75 -26.96 -17.53
C LEU A 6 -35.26 -26.74 -17.87
N SER A 7 -34.79 -27.25 -19.02
CA SER A 7 -33.40 -27.04 -19.44
C SER A 7 -33.13 -25.60 -19.85
N ILE A 8 -34.04 -24.94 -20.58
CA ILE A 8 -33.90 -23.53 -20.93
C ILE A 8 -33.90 -22.64 -19.68
N LEU A 9 -34.80 -22.91 -18.72
CA LEU A 9 -34.83 -22.20 -17.45
C LEU A 9 -33.54 -22.42 -16.63
N GLY A 10 -33.00 -23.63 -16.61
CA GLY A 10 -31.72 -23.94 -15.96
C GLY A 10 -30.55 -23.16 -16.56
N ILE A 11 -30.49 -23.07 -17.90
CA ILE A 11 -29.44 -22.31 -18.61
C ILE A 11 -29.59 -20.80 -18.34
N LEU A 12 -30.82 -20.27 -18.34
CA LEU A 12 -31.08 -18.86 -18.04
C LEU A 12 -30.67 -18.50 -16.61
N LEU A 13 -30.94 -19.37 -15.64
CA LEU A 13 -30.56 -19.13 -14.25
C LEU A 13 -29.04 -19.15 -14.06
N ALA A 14 -28.35 -20.09 -14.72
CA ALA A 14 -26.89 -20.16 -14.71
C ALA A 14 -26.25 -18.91 -15.36
N ALA A 15 -26.80 -18.43 -16.47
CA ALA A 15 -26.34 -17.22 -17.14
C ALA A 15 -26.51 -15.96 -16.27
N ALA A 16 -27.64 -15.84 -15.54
CA ALA A 16 -27.88 -14.74 -14.62
C ALA A 16 -26.90 -14.74 -13.42
N ALA A 17 -26.62 -15.92 -12.85
CA ALA A 17 -25.64 -16.06 -11.78
C ALA A 17 -24.22 -15.74 -12.25
N ALA A 18 -23.83 -16.18 -13.46
CA ALA A 18 -22.54 -15.86 -14.04
C ALA A 18 -22.37 -14.35 -14.28
N LEU A 19 -23.41 -13.66 -14.77
CA LEU A 19 -23.42 -12.21 -14.93
C LEU A 19 -23.20 -11.49 -13.59
N MET A 20 -23.84 -11.94 -12.51
CA MET A 20 -23.61 -11.37 -11.17
C MET A 20 -22.16 -11.54 -10.72
N VAL A 21 -21.55 -12.73 -10.91
CA VAL A 21 -20.16 -12.97 -10.52
C VAL A 21 -19.19 -12.12 -11.33
N VAL A 22 -19.45 -11.92 -12.63
CA VAL A 22 -18.57 -11.09 -13.47
C VAL A 22 -18.64 -9.62 -13.06
N PHE A 23 -19.84 -9.07 -12.85
CA PHE A 23 -20.01 -7.65 -12.53
C PHE A 23 -19.68 -7.29 -11.08
N TYR A 24 -20.05 -8.15 -10.11
CA TYR A 24 -19.81 -7.87 -8.68
C TYR A 24 -18.56 -8.54 -8.13
N GLY A 25 -18.16 -9.69 -8.69
CA GLY A 25 -16.93 -10.37 -8.25
C GLY A 25 -15.69 -9.61 -8.70
N GLY A 26 -15.68 -9.05 -9.91
CA GLY A 26 -14.53 -8.34 -10.46
C GLY A 26 -14.06 -7.16 -9.59
N THR A 27 -14.99 -6.28 -9.20
CA THR A 27 -14.67 -5.13 -8.34
C THR A 27 -14.21 -5.56 -6.95
N ALA A 28 -14.81 -6.60 -6.37
CA ALA A 28 -14.40 -7.12 -5.08
C ALA A 28 -12.97 -7.71 -5.09
N PHE A 29 -12.53 -8.32 -6.20
CA PHE A 29 -11.15 -8.78 -6.35
C PHE A 29 -10.15 -7.62 -6.49
N GLU A 30 -10.53 -6.57 -7.21
CA GLU A 30 -9.69 -5.36 -7.37
C GLU A 30 -9.53 -4.60 -6.06
N ASP A 31 -10.63 -4.44 -5.31
CA ASP A 31 -10.61 -3.85 -3.96
C ASP A 31 -9.76 -4.66 -3.00
N SER A 32 -9.93 -5.99 -3.00
CA SER A 32 -9.13 -6.89 -2.14
C SER A 32 -7.64 -6.86 -2.47
N SER A 33 -7.29 -6.78 -3.77
CA SER A 33 -5.90 -6.63 -4.21
C SER A 33 -5.30 -5.29 -3.76
N THR A 34 -6.07 -4.20 -3.90
CA THR A 34 -5.66 -2.85 -3.46
C THR A 34 -5.44 -2.81 -1.95
N GLU A 35 -6.34 -3.41 -1.17
CA GLU A 35 -6.23 -3.50 0.28
C GLU A 35 -5.02 -4.36 0.72
N ALA A 36 -4.79 -5.51 0.08
CA ALA A 36 -3.62 -6.34 0.32
C ALA A 36 -2.32 -5.56 0.06
N THR A 37 -2.29 -4.78 -1.01
CA THR A 37 -1.14 -3.96 -1.41
C THR A 37 -0.90 -2.82 -0.40
N ALA A 38 -1.96 -2.14 0.04
CA ALA A 38 -1.91 -1.10 1.07
C ALA A 38 -1.40 -1.65 2.42
N ASN A 39 -1.87 -2.84 2.82
CA ASN A 39 -1.40 -3.50 4.04
C ASN A 39 0.06 -3.95 3.92
N SER A 40 0.48 -4.46 2.76
CA SER A 40 1.88 -4.81 2.53
C SER A 40 2.79 -3.58 2.63
N LEU A 41 2.36 -2.44 2.10
CA LEU A 41 3.09 -1.16 2.19
C LEU A 41 3.22 -0.67 3.64
N GLN A 42 2.15 -0.76 4.41
CA GLN A 42 2.17 -0.40 5.84
C GLN A 42 3.08 -1.33 6.64
N ASN A 43 3.01 -2.64 6.40
CA ASN A 43 3.87 -3.62 7.04
C ASN A 43 5.35 -3.39 6.69
N ALA A 44 5.65 -3.12 5.42
CA ALA A 44 7.00 -2.74 5.00
C ALA A 44 7.49 -1.49 5.73
N GLY A 45 6.66 -0.44 5.79
CA GLY A 45 6.97 0.78 6.53
C GLY A 45 7.21 0.56 8.03
N ALA A 46 6.38 -0.27 8.68
CA ALA A 46 6.53 -0.62 10.08
C ALA A 46 7.82 -1.43 10.36
N ASN A 47 8.16 -2.37 9.47
CA ASN A 47 9.40 -3.13 9.56
C ASN A 47 10.64 -2.23 9.41
N VAL A 48 10.62 -1.31 8.43
CA VAL A 48 11.71 -0.34 8.23
C VAL A 48 11.82 0.61 9.42
N LEU A 49 10.70 1.06 9.98
CA LEU A 49 10.68 1.88 11.20
C LEU A 49 11.34 1.15 12.37
N ALA A 50 10.89 -0.07 12.67
CA ALA A 50 11.45 -0.87 13.76
C ALA A 50 12.95 -1.16 13.55
N ALA A 51 13.35 -1.49 12.33
CA ALA A 51 14.75 -1.69 11.98
C ALA A 51 15.58 -0.40 12.15
N SER A 52 15.02 0.75 11.80
CA SER A 52 15.67 2.05 11.95
C SER A 52 15.85 2.44 13.41
N ASP A 53 14.88 2.13 14.27
CA ASP A 53 14.98 2.39 15.71
C ASP A 53 16.05 1.50 16.35
N MET A 54 16.14 0.23 15.94
CA MET A 54 17.20 -0.68 16.39
C MET A 54 18.59 -0.22 15.91
N TYR A 55 18.70 0.20 14.65
CA TYR A 55 19.94 0.76 14.10
C TYR A 55 20.36 2.02 14.87
N GLN A 56 19.41 2.91 15.18
CA GLN A 56 19.66 4.12 15.96
C GLN A 56 20.09 3.80 17.39
N PHE A 57 19.46 2.82 18.03
CA PHE A 57 19.80 2.39 19.38
C PHE A 57 21.25 1.87 19.45
N GLU A 58 21.70 1.11 18.45
CA GLU A 58 23.06 0.54 18.46
C GLU A 58 24.13 1.52 17.98
N ASN A 59 23.85 2.34 16.96
CA ASN A 59 24.86 3.20 16.32
C ASN A 59 24.79 4.68 16.76
N GLY A 60 23.78 5.06 17.54
CA GLY A 60 23.55 6.44 17.97
C GLY A 60 23.15 7.40 16.85
N ARG A 61 22.85 6.90 15.65
CA ARG A 61 22.48 7.69 14.45
C ARG A 61 21.44 6.95 13.63
N LEU A 62 20.56 7.69 12.94
CA LEU A 62 19.59 7.11 12.02
C LEU A 62 20.27 6.61 10.71
N PRO A 63 19.74 5.54 10.09
CA PRO A 63 20.29 4.94 8.86
C PRO A 63 20.25 5.92 7.69
N SER A 64 21.31 5.95 6.87
CA SER A 64 21.38 6.83 5.69
C SER A 64 20.78 6.26 4.43
N THR A 65 20.81 4.94 4.32
CA THR A 65 20.39 4.19 3.14
C THR A 65 19.66 2.93 3.59
N LEU A 66 18.90 2.30 2.69
CA LEU A 66 18.30 0.99 2.99
C LEU A 66 19.37 -0.08 3.23
N ASP A 67 20.53 0.06 2.58
CA ASP A 67 21.68 -0.83 2.77
C ASP A 67 22.20 -0.85 4.22
N ASP A 68 22.10 0.28 4.93
CA ASP A 68 22.44 0.34 6.36
C ASP A 68 21.56 -0.59 7.21
N LEU A 69 20.32 -0.84 6.78
CA LEU A 69 19.34 -1.70 7.47
C LEU A 69 19.44 -3.16 7.04
N THR A 70 19.77 -3.42 5.76
CA THR A 70 19.94 -4.77 5.22
C THR A 70 21.34 -5.32 5.43
N ASN A 71 22.29 -4.52 5.96
CA ASN A 71 23.69 -4.87 6.19
C ASN A 71 23.85 -6.26 6.86
N ASN A 72 24.05 -7.29 6.03
CA ASN A 72 24.12 -8.71 6.40
C ASN A 72 22.89 -9.27 7.14
N GLY A 73 21.69 -8.75 6.90
CA GLY A 73 20.46 -9.28 7.49
C GLY A 73 20.24 -8.89 8.96
N ARG A 74 21.01 -7.94 9.50
CA ARG A 74 21.04 -7.66 10.94
C ARG A 74 19.77 -7.02 11.49
N TYR A 75 19.17 -6.08 10.73
CA TYR A 75 17.94 -5.39 11.14
C TYR A 75 16.78 -5.68 10.18
N LEU A 76 17.08 -5.80 8.88
CA LEU A 76 16.18 -6.33 7.87
C LEU A 76 16.85 -7.48 7.13
N ALA A 77 16.13 -8.60 6.96
CA ALA A 77 16.63 -9.76 6.22
C ALA A 77 16.83 -9.46 4.73
N ALA A 78 15.98 -8.62 4.16
CA ALA A 78 16.05 -8.13 2.79
C ALA A 78 15.33 -6.78 2.70
N GLU A 79 15.56 -6.07 1.59
CA GLU A 79 14.75 -4.91 1.23
C GLU A 79 13.27 -5.33 1.07
N PRO A 80 12.31 -4.57 1.61
CA PRO A 80 10.90 -4.92 1.50
C PRO A 80 10.46 -4.95 0.03
N ASP A 81 10.08 -6.13 -0.46
CA ASP A 81 9.41 -6.27 -1.75
C ASP A 81 7.90 -6.12 -1.54
N ILE A 82 7.29 -5.23 -2.32
CA ILE A 82 5.86 -4.95 -2.23
C ILE A 82 5.21 -5.42 -3.53
N VAL A 83 4.50 -6.53 -3.43
CA VAL A 83 3.82 -7.16 -4.57
C VAL A 83 2.70 -6.25 -5.08
N GLY A 84 2.56 -6.10 -6.40
CA GLY A 84 1.53 -5.28 -7.04
C GLY A 84 2.02 -3.93 -7.57
N PHE A 85 3.29 -3.61 -7.33
CA PHE A 85 3.94 -2.38 -7.71
C PHE A 85 4.89 -2.63 -8.90
N GLN A 86 4.77 -1.88 -10.02
CA GLN A 86 5.63 -2.08 -11.22
C GLN A 86 7.11 -1.85 -10.93
N ALA A 87 8.05 -2.41 -11.70
CA ALA A 87 9.51 -2.42 -11.43
C ALA A 87 10.27 -1.07 -11.22
N ASN A 88 9.59 0.08 -11.13
CA ASN A 88 10.17 1.42 -10.97
C ASN A 88 9.83 2.06 -9.62
N HIS A 89 9.77 1.30 -8.52
CA HIS A 89 9.65 1.89 -7.19
C HIS A 89 11.02 2.20 -6.64
N ASN A 90 11.18 3.42 -6.17
CA ASN A 90 12.36 3.81 -5.42
C ASN A 90 12.03 3.75 -3.94
N PHE A 91 12.73 2.88 -3.22
CA PHE A 91 12.77 2.85 -1.77
C PHE A 91 13.91 3.75 -1.31
N GLU A 92 13.55 4.92 -0.78
CA GLU A 92 14.57 5.92 -0.44
C GLU A 92 14.43 6.38 1.00
N ILE A 93 15.55 6.40 1.72
CA ILE A 93 15.65 7.11 2.99
C ILE A 93 16.12 8.54 2.70
N HIS A 94 15.18 9.49 2.74
CA HIS A 94 15.50 10.89 2.51
C HIS A 94 16.28 11.48 3.69
N SER A 95 17.41 12.15 3.42
CA SER A 95 18.24 12.81 4.44
C SER A 95 17.81 14.24 4.75
N SER A 96 16.51 14.49 4.98
CA SER A 96 16.12 15.78 5.58
C SER A 96 16.34 15.72 7.10
N THR A 97 16.14 16.84 7.80
CA THR A 97 16.29 16.99 9.26
C THR A 97 15.56 15.91 10.06
N HIS A 98 14.60 15.22 9.43
CA HIS A 98 13.98 13.98 9.88
C HIS A 98 14.16 12.94 8.77
N ARG A 99 14.73 11.77 9.08
CA ARG A 99 14.90 10.71 8.09
C ARG A 99 13.57 10.04 7.82
N ASN A 100 13.26 9.78 6.55
CA ASN A 100 11.97 9.19 6.19
C ASN A 100 12.18 8.12 5.16
N TYR A 101 11.55 6.98 5.40
CA TYR A 101 11.39 5.97 4.38
C TYR A 101 10.29 6.42 3.43
N ALA A 102 10.59 6.49 2.14
CA ALA A 102 9.66 6.87 1.10
C ALA A 102 9.55 5.76 0.04
N VAL A 103 8.33 5.53 -0.44
CA VAL A 103 8.03 4.63 -1.57
C VAL A 103 7.30 5.43 -2.62
N PHE A 104 7.83 5.43 -3.85
CA PHE A 104 7.30 6.17 -4.99
C PHE A 104 7.57 5.41 -6.29
N PRO A 105 6.63 5.36 -7.26
CA PRO A 105 5.28 5.95 -7.26
C PRO A 105 4.20 5.03 -6.65
N VAL A 106 3.26 5.57 -5.87
CA VAL A 106 2.13 4.79 -5.32
C VAL A 106 0.86 5.01 -6.15
N PRO A 107 0.13 3.95 -6.57
CA PRO A 107 -1.17 4.09 -7.21
C PRO A 107 -2.17 4.86 -6.31
N PRO A 108 -3.03 5.71 -6.88
CA PRO A 108 -3.99 6.51 -6.12
C PRO A 108 -4.90 5.69 -5.20
N GLU A 109 -5.37 4.53 -5.67
CA GLU A 109 -6.30 3.68 -4.95
C GLU A 109 -5.63 3.07 -3.71
N VAL A 110 -4.38 2.63 -3.86
CA VAL A 110 -3.56 2.12 -2.75
C VAL A 110 -3.23 3.26 -1.77
N CYS A 111 -2.89 4.43 -2.30
CA CYS A 111 -2.56 5.63 -1.53
C CYS A 111 -3.71 6.08 -0.63
N LEU A 112 -4.92 6.11 -1.18
CA LEU A 112 -6.16 6.40 -0.45
C LEU A 112 -6.41 5.36 0.65
N LYS A 113 -6.32 4.06 0.34
CA LYS A 113 -6.50 2.99 1.33
C LYS A 113 -5.50 3.06 2.48
N VAL A 114 -4.26 3.41 2.20
CA VAL A 114 -3.26 3.64 3.25
C VAL A 114 -3.67 4.79 4.17
N ASN A 115 -4.09 5.93 3.61
CA ASN A 115 -4.53 7.09 4.40
C ASN A 115 -5.79 6.82 5.23
N GLN A 116 -6.71 6.01 4.70
CA GLN A 116 -7.89 5.52 5.43
C GLN A 116 -7.47 4.65 6.63
N ASN A 117 -6.54 3.70 6.44
CA ASN A 117 -6.09 2.81 7.50
C ASN A 117 -5.35 3.54 8.63
N VAL A 118 -4.64 4.63 8.33
CA VAL A 118 -3.81 5.36 9.30
C VAL A 118 -4.48 6.63 9.86
N GLY A 119 -5.75 6.90 9.52
CA GLY A 119 -6.50 8.06 10.03
C GLY A 119 -5.90 9.41 9.60
N VAL A 120 -5.41 9.47 8.36
CA VAL A 120 -4.98 10.72 7.72
C VAL A 120 -6.12 11.35 6.92
N ASN A 121 -7.01 10.52 6.37
CA ASN A 121 -8.23 10.98 5.70
C ASN A 121 -9.44 10.60 6.56
N ASP A 122 -10.16 11.62 7.05
CA ASP A 122 -11.36 11.47 7.87
C ASP A 122 -12.66 11.61 7.04
N ASN A 123 -12.55 11.96 5.75
CA ASN A 123 -13.68 12.09 4.81
C ASN A 123 -13.51 11.15 3.61
N ASP A 124 -14.64 10.66 3.11
CA ASP A 124 -14.82 9.43 2.31
C ASP A 124 -14.16 9.40 0.92
N ASP A 125 -13.59 8.23 0.60
CA ASP A 125 -13.44 7.55 -0.70
C ASP A 125 -12.95 8.28 -1.98
N GLU A 126 -12.56 9.55 -1.94
CA GLU A 126 -12.06 10.25 -3.13
C GLU A 126 -10.53 10.43 -3.15
N VAL A 127 -9.92 10.07 -4.28
CA VAL A 127 -8.48 10.29 -4.57
C VAL A 127 -8.09 11.77 -4.51
N ALA A 128 -9.05 12.69 -4.70
CA ALA A 128 -8.87 14.12 -4.58
C ALA A 128 -8.51 14.57 -3.15
N ASP A 129 -8.82 13.75 -2.14
CA ASP A 129 -8.59 14.04 -0.73
C ASP A 129 -7.22 13.57 -0.23
N ILE A 130 -6.36 13.03 -1.08
CA ILE A 130 -4.98 12.74 -0.69
C ILE A 130 -4.25 14.06 -0.45
N PRO A 131 -3.68 14.30 0.76
CA PRO A 131 -3.08 15.59 1.04
C PRO A 131 -1.82 15.83 0.19
N ASN A 132 -1.76 17.00 -0.45
CA ASN A 132 -0.60 17.43 -1.23
C ASN A 132 0.65 17.69 -0.37
N GLY A 133 0.44 17.98 0.93
CA GLY A 133 1.49 18.34 1.88
C GLY A 133 1.67 17.26 2.94
N ARG A 134 2.91 16.85 3.16
CA ARG A 134 3.26 15.88 4.18
C ARG A 134 3.06 16.43 5.59
N SER A 135 2.43 15.65 6.47
CA SER A 135 2.48 15.89 7.91
C SER A 135 3.76 15.26 8.51
N PRO A 136 4.61 16.02 9.23
CA PRO A 136 5.89 15.52 9.72
C PRO A 136 5.77 14.44 10.80
N ASN A 137 4.58 14.22 11.37
CA ASN A 137 4.34 13.32 12.50
C ASN A 137 3.35 12.18 12.19
N LYS A 138 2.90 12.05 10.95
CA LYS A 138 1.98 10.98 10.55
C LYS A 138 2.65 10.06 9.54
N VAL A 139 2.33 8.78 9.63
CA VAL A 139 2.51 7.81 8.54
C VAL A 139 1.37 7.99 7.57
N GLY A 140 1.62 7.80 6.29
CA GLY A 140 0.61 7.97 5.27
C GLY A 140 1.20 8.19 3.90
N CYS A 141 0.38 8.80 3.07
CA CYS A 141 0.53 8.83 1.65
C CYS A 141 0.19 10.24 1.17
N TRP A 142 1.09 10.88 0.43
CA TRP A 142 0.98 12.30 0.06
C TRP A 142 1.44 12.53 -1.37
N GLY A 143 0.99 13.63 -1.95
CA GLY A 143 1.44 14.06 -3.28
C GLY A 143 0.28 14.48 -4.16
N SER A 144 0.54 14.55 -5.46
CA SER A 144 -0.42 14.95 -6.48
C SER A 144 -0.84 13.75 -7.35
N PRO A 145 -1.96 13.86 -8.11
CA PRO A 145 -2.42 12.79 -9.00
C PRO A 145 -1.32 12.27 -9.93
N GLY A 146 -1.04 10.97 -9.86
CA GLY A 146 0.00 10.29 -10.64
C GLY A 146 1.40 10.31 -10.00
N TRP A 147 1.58 11.02 -8.88
CA TRP A 147 2.88 11.16 -8.20
C TRP A 147 2.74 11.00 -6.67
N TYR A 148 1.98 10.02 -6.21
CA TYR A 148 1.84 9.78 -4.78
C TYR A 148 3.05 9.06 -4.20
N THR A 149 3.40 9.45 -2.98
CA THR A 149 4.51 8.89 -2.22
C THR A 149 4.02 8.46 -0.86
N PHE A 150 4.21 7.18 -0.53
CA PHE A 150 4.06 6.71 0.84
C PHE A 150 5.28 7.09 1.65
N GLN A 151 5.12 7.64 2.84
CA GLN A 151 6.25 7.96 3.71
C GLN A 151 6.00 7.58 5.17
N VAL A 152 7.08 7.13 5.81
CA VAL A 152 7.15 6.86 7.25
C VAL A 152 8.31 7.66 7.81
N ARG A 153 8.07 8.41 8.88
CA ARG A 153 9.13 9.08 9.63
C ARG A 153 9.92 8.05 10.42
N LEU A 154 11.24 8.08 10.30
CA LEU A 154 12.17 7.25 11.06
C LEU A 154 12.69 8.05 12.26
N GLY A 155 12.66 7.43 13.44
CA GLY A 155 13.03 8.06 14.71
C GLY A 155 11.97 9.02 15.26
N THR A 156 12.02 9.22 16.58
CA THR A 156 11.15 10.13 17.34
C THR A 156 11.59 11.58 17.21
#